data_AF-A0A935HG60-F1
#
_entry.id   AF-A0A935HG60-F1
#
_cell.length_a   1.000
_cell.length_b   1.000
_cell.length_c   1.000
_cell.angle_alpha   90.00
_cell.angle_beta   90.00
_cell.angle_gamma   90.00
#
_symmetry.space_group_name_H-M   'P 1'
#
loop_
_entity.id
_entity.type
_entity.pdbx_description
1 polymer ?
#
loop_
_entity_poly.entity_id
_entity_poly.type
_entity_poly.pdbx_seq_one_letter_code
_entity_poly.pdbx_strand_id
1 'polypeptide(L)'
;MAIKFDNKSITKKPVKKMGGNIESECLEEVNELSEKLRAEQSTFKDNVDANYFTVVTFNNSKQLDEFLNKLGINPSDKQYIDGKQLAKKLGIEITTPDKKAPGAFKVNSKLVDMVM
;
A
#
# COMPACT_ATOMS: atom_id res chain seq x y z
N MET A 1 -2.39 1.61 -40.67
CA MET A 1 -2.91 2.85 -40.04
C MET A 1 -1.76 3.51 -39.28
N ALA A 2 -1.28 4.66 -39.73
CA ALA A 2 -0.18 5.37 -39.06
C ALA A 2 -0.69 6.12 -37.83
N ILE A 3 -0.06 5.91 -36.68
CA ILE A 3 -0.36 6.62 -35.43
C ILE A 3 0.20 8.04 -35.58
N LYS A 4 -0.69 9.04 -35.68
CA LYS A 4 -0.31 10.45 -35.68
C LYS A 4 -0.12 10.88 -34.22
N PHE A 5 1.10 11.27 -33.85
CA PHE A 5 1.36 11.91 -32.57
C PHE A 5 1.00 13.39 -32.66
N ASP A 6 -0.15 13.77 -32.12
CA ASP A 6 -0.49 15.17 -31.89
C ASP A 6 0.44 15.73 -30.80
N ASN A 7 1.35 16.60 -31.23
CA ASN A 7 2.30 17.29 -30.37
C ASN A 7 1.56 18.41 -29.62
N LYS A 8 0.69 18.05 -28.67
CA LYS A 8 0.03 19.02 -27.78
C LYS A 8 1.11 19.70 -26.96
N SER A 9 1.31 20.97 -27.25
CA SER A 9 2.19 21.90 -26.55
C SER A 9 2.09 21.70 -25.03
N ILE A 10 3.21 21.35 -24.44
CA ILE A 10 3.41 21.42 -23.00
C ILE A 10 3.15 22.88 -22.61
N THR A 11 2.01 23.13 -21.97
CA THR A 11 1.70 24.43 -21.38
C THR A 11 2.68 24.64 -20.23
N LYS A 12 3.82 25.27 -20.53
CA LYS A 12 4.73 25.78 -19.51
C LYS A 12 3.91 26.70 -18.60
N LYS A 13 3.73 26.30 -17.33
CA LYS A 13 3.15 27.18 -16.32
C LYS A 13 3.96 28.49 -16.32
N PRO A 14 3.29 29.65 -16.20
CA PRO A 14 3.98 30.93 -16.19
C PRO A 14 4.97 30.99 -15.03
N VAL A 15 6.23 31.28 -15.34
CA VAL A 15 7.27 31.57 -14.35
C VAL A 15 6.83 32.80 -13.57
N LYS A 16 6.62 32.65 -12.26
CA LYS A 16 6.27 33.74 -11.35
C LYS A 16 7.39 34.78 -11.41
N LYS A 17 7.05 36.05 -11.66
CA LYS A 17 8.04 37.14 -11.73
C LYS A 17 8.81 37.23 -10.41
N MET A 18 10.11 36.91 -10.45
CA MET A 18 11.06 37.02 -9.34
C MET A 18 11.29 38.49 -8.98
N GLY A 19 10.96 38.83 -7.74
CA GLY A 19 11.15 40.14 -7.12
C GLY A 19 11.49 40.02 -5.64
N GLY A 20 12.23 38.97 -5.27
CA GLY A 20 12.62 38.63 -3.90
C GLY A 20 13.95 37.86 -3.89
N ASN A 21 14.58 37.78 -2.72
CA ASN A 21 15.90 37.16 -2.53
C ASN A 21 15.90 35.70 -3.04
N ILE A 22 16.58 35.47 -4.16
CA ILE A 22 16.58 34.21 -4.92
C ILE A 22 17.06 33.04 -4.06
N GLU A 23 17.97 33.31 -3.14
CA GLU A 23 18.53 32.30 -2.24
C GLU A 23 17.49 31.78 -1.26
N SER A 24 16.64 32.66 -0.70
CA SER A 24 15.57 32.23 0.21
C SER A 24 14.48 31.46 -0.51
N GLU A 25 14.09 31.88 -1.73
CA GLU A 25 13.08 31.17 -2.53
C GLU A 25 13.58 29.77 -2.93
N CYS A 26 14.85 29.64 -3.32
CA CYS A 26 15.48 28.35 -3.64
C CYS A 26 15.54 27.42 -2.41
N LEU A 27 15.84 27.98 -1.23
CA LEU A 27 15.92 27.20 0.01
C LEU A 27 14.54 26.69 0.47
N GLU A 28 13.50 27.50 0.29
CA GLU A 28 12.11 27.10 0.55
C GLU A 28 11.66 25.99 -0.41
N GLU A 29 11.93 26.11 -1.71
CA GLU A 29 11.60 25.08 -2.70
C GLU A 29 12.30 23.73 -2.40
N VAL A 30 13.59 23.78 -2.02
CA VAL A 30 14.35 22.57 -1.64
C VAL A 30 13.79 21.95 -0.35
N ASN A 31 13.42 22.77 0.63
CA ASN A 31 12.83 22.26 1.87
C ASN A 31 11.48 21.59 1.60
N GLU A 32 10.59 22.22 0.83
CA GLU A 32 9.30 21.64 0.44
C GLU A 32 9.47 20.31 -0.32
N LEU A 33 10.43 20.24 -1.23
CA LEU A 33 10.74 19.00 -1.96
C LEU A 33 11.27 17.92 -1.00
N SER A 34 12.12 18.29 -0.06
CA SER A 34 12.67 17.35 0.93
C SER A 34 11.57 16.77 1.84
N GLU A 35 10.59 17.59 2.23
CA GLU A 35 9.45 17.15 3.04
C GLU A 35 8.54 16.21 2.26
N LYS A 36 8.25 16.54 0.99
CA LYS A 36 7.47 15.67 0.09
C LYS A 36 8.15 14.32 -0.11
N LEU A 37 9.47 14.31 -0.34
CA LEU A 37 10.25 13.08 -0.47
C LEU A 37 10.25 12.24 0.81
N ARG A 38 10.39 12.87 1.98
CA ARG A 38 10.33 12.16 3.28
C ARG A 38 8.95 11.58 3.57
N ALA A 39 7.87 12.26 3.18
CA ALA A 39 6.52 11.74 3.27
C ALA A 39 6.30 10.55 2.31
N GLU A 40 6.85 10.64 1.10
CA GLU A 40 6.79 9.59 0.07
C GLU A 40 7.59 8.33 0.47
N GLN A 41 8.90 8.42 0.68
CA GLN A 41 9.48 8.11 1.98
C GLN A 41 8.83 7.03 2.87
N SER A 42 8.18 7.55 3.92
CA SER A 42 7.41 6.81 4.91
C SER A 42 6.26 6.01 4.29
N THR A 43 5.53 6.58 3.33
CA THR A 43 4.39 5.88 2.72
C THR A 43 4.83 4.70 1.86
N PHE A 44 5.97 4.82 1.18
CA PHE A 44 6.58 3.73 0.44
C PHE A 44 6.98 2.59 1.37
N LYS A 45 7.62 2.90 2.50
CA LYS A 45 7.98 1.89 3.51
C LYS A 45 6.74 1.17 4.05
N ASP A 46 5.65 1.89 4.29
CA ASP A 46 4.41 1.31 4.81
C ASP A 46 3.62 0.49 3.78
N ASN A 47 3.72 0.84 2.49
CA ASN A 47 3.04 0.16 1.39
C ASN A 47 3.82 -1.03 0.84
N VAL A 48 5.15 -1.04 0.99
CA VAL A 48 6.05 -2.13 0.59
C VAL A 48 6.31 -3.06 1.79
N ASP A 49 5.25 -3.38 2.54
CA ASP A 49 5.40 -4.33 3.64
C ASP A 49 5.33 -5.77 3.13
N ALA A 50 6.21 -6.59 3.71
CA ALA A 50 6.24 -8.03 3.49
C ALA A 50 4.98 -8.65 4.10
N ASN A 51 4.32 -9.55 3.36
CA ASN A 51 3.23 -10.33 3.92
C ASN A 51 3.76 -11.12 5.14
N TYR A 52 3.21 -10.84 6.32
CA TYR A 52 3.61 -11.52 7.56
C TYR A 52 2.78 -12.79 7.75
N PHE A 53 3.47 -13.93 7.86
CA PHE A 53 2.85 -15.23 8.11
C PHE A 53 3.48 -15.90 9.34
N THR A 54 2.66 -16.61 10.10
CA THR A 54 3.10 -17.55 11.15
C THR A 54 2.76 -18.95 10.70
N VAL A 55 3.73 -19.87 10.84
CA VAL A 55 3.55 -21.29 10.50
C VAL A 55 3.53 -22.08 11.80
N VAL A 56 2.47 -22.87 11.98
CA VAL A 56 2.35 -23.81 13.09
C VAL A 56 2.50 -25.22 12.53
N THR A 57 3.45 -25.99 13.06
CA THR A 57 3.71 -27.37 12.64
C THR A 57 3.16 -28.35 13.66
N PHE A 58 2.60 -29.46 13.16
CA PHE A 58 2.08 -30.56 13.96
C PHE A 58 2.80 -31.85 13.56
N ASN A 59 2.89 -32.79 14.49
CA ASN A 59 3.57 -34.07 14.23
C ASN A 59 2.72 -35.02 13.36
N ASN A 60 1.39 -34.82 13.35
CA ASN A 60 0.45 -35.64 12.58
C ASN A 60 -0.76 -34.80 12.11
N SER A 61 -1.35 -35.16 10.97
CA SER A 61 -2.59 -34.56 10.44
C SER A 61 -3.75 -34.60 11.45
N LYS A 62 -3.83 -35.65 12.28
CA LYS A 62 -4.86 -35.73 13.33
C LYS A 62 -4.76 -34.60 14.36
N GLN A 63 -3.55 -34.15 14.69
CA GLN A 63 -3.34 -33.03 15.63
C GLN A 63 -3.74 -31.70 14.99
N LEU A 64 -3.45 -31.52 13.69
CA LEU A 64 -3.93 -30.38 12.92
C LEU A 64 -5.46 -30.32 12.93
N ASP A 65 -6.12 -31.44 12.62
CA ASP A 65 -7.59 -31.50 12.60
C ASP A 65 -8.19 -31.25 14.00
N GLU A 66 -7.60 -31.81 15.06
CA GLU A 66 -8.03 -31.56 16.44
C GLU A 66 -7.86 -30.08 16.84
N PHE A 67 -6.74 -29.46 16.45
CA PHE A 67 -6.47 -28.04 16.68
C PHE A 67 -7.50 -27.16 15.97
N LEU A 68 -7.75 -27.39 14.68
CA LEU A 68 -8.73 -26.64 13.89
C LEU A 68 -10.16 -26.80 14.45
N ASN A 69 -10.54 -28.03 14.82
CA ASN A 69 -11.84 -28.32 15.41
C ASN A 69 -12.03 -27.59 16.75
N LYS A 70 -11.03 -27.60 17.63
CA LYS A 70 -11.09 -26.89 18.93
C LYS A 70 -11.14 -25.37 18.76
N LEU A 71 -10.48 -24.84 17.74
CA LEU A 71 -10.55 -23.41 17.40
C LEU A 71 -11.90 -23.00 16.80
N GLY A 72 -12.65 -23.95 16.25
CA GLY A 72 -13.91 -23.67 15.57
C GLY A 72 -13.73 -22.73 14.38
N ILE A 73 -12.55 -22.81 13.74
CA ILE A 73 -12.24 -22.10 12.50
C ILE A 73 -12.21 -23.18 11.42
N ASN A 74 -13.06 -23.01 10.41
CA ASN A 74 -13.06 -23.86 9.21
C ASN A 74 -12.34 -23.10 8.10
N PRO A 75 -11.01 -23.19 7.99
CA PRO A 75 -10.29 -22.61 6.86
C PRO A 75 -10.74 -23.29 5.55
N SER A 76 -11.03 -22.49 4.52
CA SER A 76 -11.51 -22.94 3.22
C SER A 76 -10.59 -23.98 2.57
N ASP A 77 -9.29 -23.97 2.93
CA ASP A 77 -8.25 -24.83 2.35
C ASP A 77 -7.27 -25.41 3.40
N LYS A 78 -7.59 -25.41 4.70
CA LYS A 78 -6.69 -25.82 5.82
C LYS A 78 -5.32 -25.09 5.89
N GLN A 79 -5.04 -24.15 5.00
CA GLN A 79 -3.71 -23.58 4.81
C GLN A 79 -3.56 -22.15 5.35
N TYR A 80 -4.66 -21.38 5.36
CA TYR A 80 -4.65 -19.99 5.80
C TYR A 80 -5.71 -19.75 6.86
N ILE A 81 -5.29 -19.14 7.97
CA ILE A 81 -6.16 -18.64 9.03
C ILE A 81 -5.93 -17.14 9.12
N ASP A 82 -7.01 -16.38 9.15
CA ASP A 82 -6.95 -14.95 9.42
C ASP A 82 -6.49 -14.72 10.88
N GLY A 83 -5.34 -14.07 11.04
CA GLY A 83 -4.73 -13.81 12.34
C GLY A 83 -5.62 -13.00 13.30
N LYS A 84 -6.49 -12.13 12.79
CA LYS A 84 -7.44 -11.38 13.64
C LYS A 84 -8.58 -12.27 14.13
N GLN A 85 -9.08 -13.14 13.27
CA GLN A 85 -10.10 -14.12 13.66
C GLN A 85 -9.54 -15.09 14.70
N LEU A 86 -8.29 -15.52 14.51
CA LEU A 86 -7.56 -16.33 15.47
C LEU A 86 -7.40 -15.61 16.82
N ALA A 87 -6.93 -14.36 16.82
CA ALA A 87 -6.75 -13.58 18.05
C ALA A 87 -8.08 -13.40 18.82
N LYS A 88 -9.16 -13.09 18.10
CA LYS A 88 -10.50 -12.98 18.70
C LYS A 88 -10.98 -14.28 19.34
N LYS A 89 -10.70 -15.43 18.71
CA LYS A 89 -11.04 -16.77 19.24
C LYS A 89 -10.22 -17.14 20.46
N LEU A 90 -8.97 -16.70 20.53
CA LEU A 90 -8.08 -16.91 21.67
C LEU A 90 -8.30 -15.90 22.81
N GLY A 91 -9.16 -14.89 22.62
CA GLY A 91 -9.38 -13.82 23.60
C GLY A 91 -8.20 -12.84 23.69
N ILE A 92 -7.36 -12.76 22.66
CA ILE A 92 -6.21 -11.86 22.60
C ILE A 92 -6.64 -10.56 21.93
N GLU A 93 -6.44 -9.44 22.62
CA GLU A 93 -6.72 -8.12 22.09
C GLU A 93 -5.51 -7.59 21.30
N ILE A 94 -5.71 -7.30 20.01
CA ILE A 94 -4.71 -6.64 19.17
C ILE A 94 -4.99 -5.14 19.22
N THR A 95 -4.14 -4.39 19.93
CA THR A 95 -4.25 -2.93 20.07
C THR A 95 -3.65 -2.17 18.89
N THR A 96 -2.93 -2.86 18.01
CA THR A 96 -2.28 -2.25 16.85
C THR A 96 -3.33 -1.93 15.77
N PRO A 97 -3.41 -0.68 15.29
CA PRO A 97 -4.38 -0.28 14.29
C PRO A 97 -4.09 -0.89 12.91
N ASP A 98 -5.15 -1.06 12.13
CA ASP A 98 -5.06 -1.52 10.75
C ASP A 98 -4.42 -0.49 9.83
N LYS A 99 -3.52 -0.95 8.95
CA LYS A 99 -3.02 -0.13 7.86
C LYS A 99 -4.15 0.13 6.86
N LYS A 100 -4.37 1.39 6.49
CA LYS A 100 -5.29 1.76 5.42
C LYS A 100 -4.59 1.52 4.09
N ALA A 101 -5.28 0.86 3.16
CA ALA A 101 -4.80 0.76 1.78
C ALA A 101 -4.57 2.18 1.23
N PRO A 102 -3.51 2.40 0.41
CA PRO A 102 -3.36 3.65 -0.31
C PRO A 102 -4.62 3.89 -1.13
N GLY A 103 -5.09 5.15 -1.16
CA GLY A 103 -6.31 5.52 -1.88
C GLY A 103 -6.28 5.11 -3.35
N ALA A 104 -7.44 5.12 -4.01
CA ALA A 104 -7.58 4.67 -5.39
C ALA A 104 -6.45 5.20 -6.28
N PHE A 105 -5.63 4.27 -6.79
CA PHE A 105 -4.60 4.59 -7.76
C PHE A 105 -5.29 5.27 -8.95
N LYS A 106 -4.71 6.35 -9.47
CA LYS A 106 -5.16 6.93 -10.74
C LYS A 106 -4.86 5.92 -11.85
N VAL A 107 -5.80 5.04 -12.13
CA VAL A 107 -5.70 4.11 -13.24
C VAL A 107 -5.85 4.92 -14.53
N ASN A 108 -4.91 4.75 -15.45
CA ASN A 108 -4.99 5.39 -16.76
C ASN A 108 -6.22 4.85 -17.50
N SER A 109 -7.09 5.73 -18.01
CA SER A 109 -8.32 5.33 -18.69
C SER A 109 -8.08 4.33 -19.82
N LYS A 110 -6.92 4.40 -20.50
CA LYS A 110 -6.54 3.47 -21.56
C LYS A 110 -6.36 2.02 -21.10
N LEU A 111 -6.01 1.80 -19.84
CA LEU A 111 -5.89 0.46 -19.25
C LEU A 111 -7.26 -0.08 -18.82
N VAL A 112 -8.20 0.80 -18.48
CA VAL A 112 -9.59 0.42 -18.16
C VAL A 112 -10.30 -0.06 -19.42
N ASP A 113 -10.08 0.61 -20.55
CA ASP A 113 -10.68 0.27 -21.86
C ASP A 113 -10.15 -1.04 -22.47
N MET A 114 -9.08 -1.64 -21.93
CA MET A 114 -8.52 -2.91 -22.40
C MET A 114 -9.04 -4.14 -21.63
N VAL A 115 -9.69 -3.94 -20.48
CA VAL A 115 -10.15 -5.02 -19.59
C VAL A 115 -11.68 -5.22 -19.67
N MET A 116 -12.40 -4.31 -20.31
CA MET A 116 -13.82 -4.48 -20.71
C MET A 116 -13.93 -5.04 -22.12
#